data_AF-A0A9D8QFN4-F1
#
_entry.id   AF-A0A9D8QFN4-F1
#
_cell.length_a   1.000
_cell.length_b   1.000
_cell.length_c   1.000
_cell.angle_alpha   90.00
_cell.angle_beta   90.00
_cell.angle_gamma   90.00
#
_symmetry.space_group_name_H-M   'P 1'
#
loop_
_entity.id
_entity.type
_entity.pdbx_description
1 polymer ?
#
loop_
_entity_poly.entity_id
_entity_poly.type
_entity_poly.pdbx_seq_one_letter_code
_entity_poly.pdbx_strand_id
1 'polypeptide(L)'
;YLEMPLAALERGMGLIRQVREGLPEVRCPALLIYGDGDQIVDRANGPYVLEHLGSTNKRLLPLADSAHEVTLDHDRERIMVEVFDFVRELSRSGAAAG
;
A
#
# COMPACT_ATOMS: atom_id res chain seq x y z
N TYR A 1 14.42 -17.73 8.32
CA TYR A 1 13.72 -17.30 7.09
C TYR A 1 14.00 -18.24 5.90
N LEU A 2 14.20 -19.55 6.13
CA LEU A 2 14.93 -20.39 5.18
C LEU A 2 14.26 -21.71 4.79
N GLU A 3 12.95 -21.83 4.97
CA GLU A 3 12.15 -22.84 4.25
C GLU A 3 10.76 -22.27 3.94
N MET A 4 10.61 -21.66 2.77
CA MET A 4 9.29 -21.39 2.21
C MET A 4 8.92 -22.56 1.30
N PRO A 5 7.83 -23.29 1.57
CA PRO A 5 7.40 -24.39 0.70
C PRO A 5 7.20 -23.89 -0.74
N LEU A 6 7.70 -24.64 -1.72
CA LEU A 6 7.60 -24.26 -3.15
C LEU A 6 6.14 -23.98 -3.56
N ALA A 7 5.20 -24.80 -3.10
CA ALA A 7 3.78 -24.62 -3.37
C ALA A 7 3.19 -23.34 -2.73
N ALA A 8 3.77 -22.84 -1.64
CA ALA A 8 3.37 -21.56 -1.05
C ALA A 8 3.92 -20.39 -1.87
N LEU A 9 5.19 -20.48 -2.30
CA LEU A 9 5.80 -19.49 -3.19
C LEU A 9 5.05 -19.39 -4.51
N GLU A 10 4.76 -20.51 -5.16
CA GLU A 10 4.04 -20.56 -6.44
C GLU A 10 2.66 -19.88 -6.33
N ARG A 11 1.90 -20.21 -5.28
CA ARG A 11 0.60 -19.58 -5.03
C ARG A 11 0.71 -18.10 -4.72
N GLY A 12 1.70 -17.69 -3.92
CA GLY A 12 1.96 -16.28 -3.63
C GLY A 12 2.29 -15.49 -4.90
N MET A 13 3.16 -16.02 -5.75
CA MET A 13 3.49 -15.40 -7.04
C MET A 13 2.29 -15.34 -7.99
N GLY A 14 1.46 -16.38 -8.02
CA GLY A 14 0.20 -16.40 -8.77
C GLY A 14 -0.76 -15.31 -8.31
N LEU A 15 -0.93 -15.15 -6.99
CA LEU A 15 -1.77 -14.11 -6.41
C LEU A 15 -1.25 -12.71 -6.75
N ILE A 16 0.06 -12.46 -6.64
CA ILE A 16 0.66 -11.17 -7.00
C ILE A 16 0.35 -10.81 -8.46
N ARG A 17 0.42 -11.78 -9.39
CA ARG A 17 0.08 -11.54 -10.80
C ARG A 17 -1.39 -11.18 -10.97
N GLN A 18 -2.29 -11.96 -10.37
CA GLN A 18 -3.73 -11.70 -10.44
C GLN A 18 -4.10 -10.31 -9.87
N VAL A 19 -3.50 -9.93 -8.73
CA VAL A 19 -3.74 -8.60 -8.12
C VAL A 19 -3.20 -7.49 -9.02
N ARG A 20 -2.04 -7.67 -9.66
CA ARG A 20 -1.48 -6.69 -10.60
C ARG A 20 -2.40 -6.42 -11.78
N GLU A 21 -3.03 -7.47 -12.32
CA GLU A 21 -4.00 -7.35 -13.42
C GLU A 21 -5.28 -6.60 -12.99
N GLY A 22 -5.70 -6.77 -11.72
CA GLY A 22 -6.89 -6.13 -11.16
C GLY A 22 -6.71 -4.71 -10.62
N LEU A 23 -5.48 -4.15 -10.58
CA LEU A 23 -5.25 -2.78 -10.06
C LEU A 23 -6.15 -1.71 -10.70
N PRO A 24 -6.44 -1.71 -12.01
CA PRO A 24 -7.35 -0.74 -12.64
C PRO A 24 -8.80 -0.80 -12.14
N GLU A 25 -9.20 -1.90 -11.48
CA GLU A 25 -10.55 -2.06 -10.93
C GLU A 25 -10.72 -1.37 -9.57
N VAL A 26 -9.62 -1.08 -8.87
CA VAL A 26 -9.64 -0.40 -7.57
C VAL A 26 -9.84 1.10 -7.79
N ARG A 27 -11.11 1.53 -7.71
CA ARG A 27 -11.53 2.93 -7.94
C ARG A 27 -11.79 3.74 -6.67
N CYS A 28 -11.78 3.10 -5.50
CA CYS A 28 -11.95 3.79 -4.23
C CYS A 28 -10.73 4.66 -3.88
N PRO A 29 -10.88 5.68 -3.03
CA PRO A 29 -9.74 6.44 -2.54
C PRO A 29 -8.69 5.52 -1.90
N ALA A 30 -7.40 5.77 -2.18
CA ALA A 30 -6.32 4.89 -1.76
C ALA A 30 -5.12 5.66 -1.18
N LEU A 31 -4.69 5.26 0.02
CA LEU A 31 -3.43 5.68 0.62
C LEU A 31 -2.46 4.49 0.59
N LEU A 32 -1.39 4.61 -0.22
CA LEU A 32 -0.33 3.60 -0.29
C LEU A 32 0.80 4.02 0.65
N ILE A 33 1.27 3.12 1.49
CA ILE A 33 2.32 3.38 2.47
C ILE A 33 3.40 2.33 2.30
N TYR A 34 4.67 2.74 2.24
CA TYR A 34 5.80 1.82 2.15
C TYR A 34 7.04 2.42 2.81
N GLY A 35 7.93 1.56 3.30
CA GLY A 35 9.21 1.96 3.85
C GLY A 35 10.25 2.17 2.75
N ASP A 36 10.97 3.29 2.77
CA ASP A 36 12.10 3.46 1.86
C ASP A 36 13.20 2.43 2.17
N GLY A 37 13.40 2.03 3.42
CA GLY A 37 14.35 0.99 3.81
C GLY A 37 13.98 -0.44 3.42
N ASP A 38 12.87 -0.67 2.70
CA ASP A 38 12.42 -2.02 2.35
C ASP A 38 13.45 -2.76 1.47
N GLN A 39 13.91 -3.93 1.98
CA GLN A 39 14.83 -4.83 1.29
C GLN A 39 14.15 -6.12 0.81
N ILE A 40 12.85 -6.27 1.06
CA ILE A 40 12.04 -7.43 0.71
C ILE A 40 11.25 -7.16 -0.57
N VAL A 41 10.67 -5.97 -0.69
CA VAL A 41 9.91 -5.52 -1.87
C VAL A 41 10.65 -4.39 -2.57
N ASP A 42 10.76 -4.48 -3.89
CA ASP A 42 11.41 -3.46 -4.71
C ASP A 42 10.72 -2.09 -4.56
N ARG A 43 11.52 -1.02 -4.38
CA ARG A 43 11.03 0.36 -4.22
C ARG A 43 10.14 0.84 -5.39
N ALA A 44 10.33 0.30 -6.60
CA ALA A 44 9.50 0.61 -7.76
C ALA A 44 8.06 0.09 -7.62
N ASN A 45 7.78 -0.81 -6.68
CA ASN A 45 6.44 -1.35 -6.49
C ASN A 45 5.43 -0.28 -6.05
N GLY A 46 5.82 0.64 -5.16
CA GLY A 46 4.95 1.74 -4.72
C GLY A 46 4.49 2.62 -5.90
N PRO A 47 5.42 3.20 -6.69
CA PRO A 47 5.10 3.93 -7.91
C PRO A 47 4.30 3.12 -8.93
N TYR A 48 4.65 1.85 -9.14
CA TYR A 48 3.91 0.97 -10.05
C TYR A 48 2.44 0.84 -9.64
N VAL A 49 2.16 0.55 -8.37
CA VAL A 49 0.78 0.40 -7.90
C VAL A 49 0.05 1.75 -7.99
N LEU A 50 0.69 2.85 -7.59
CA LEU A 50 0.12 4.18 -7.71
C LEU A 50 -0.30 4.50 -9.15
N GLU A 51 0.54 4.20 -10.14
CA GLU A 51 0.26 4.43 -11.56
C GLU A 51 -0.94 3.59 -12.05
N HIS A 52 -0.96 2.30 -11.72
CA HIS A 52 -1.90 1.32 -12.29
C HIS A 52 -3.26 1.24 -11.57
N LEU A 53 -3.40 1.84 -10.38
CA LEU A 53 -4.69 1.92 -9.69
C LEU A 53 -5.74 2.68 -10.53
N GLY A 54 -6.97 2.18 -10.56
CA GLY A 54 -8.11 2.86 -11.21
C GLY A 54 -8.65 4.09 -10.47
N SER A 55 -8.14 4.35 -9.26
CA SER A 55 -8.57 5.44 -8.40
C SER A 55 -8.11 6.80 -8.89
N THR A 56 -8.99 7.81 -8.82
CA THR A 56 -8.66 9.21 -9.07
C THR A 56 -8.18 9.94 -7.81
N ASN A 57 -8.50 9.41 -6.62
CA ASN A 57 -8.02 9.91 -5.34
C ASN A 57 -7.03 8.91 -4.74
N LYS A 58 -5.76 9.03 -5.13
CA LYS A 58 -4.71 8.13 -4.69
C LYS A 58 -3.42 8.90 -4.39
N ARG A 59 -2.74 8.51 -3.32
CA ARG A 59 -1.42 9.06 -2.99
C ARG A 59 -0.49 8.00 -2.39
N LEU A 60 0.80 8.21 -2.58
CA LEU A 60 1.87 7.37 -2.07
C LEU A 60 2.61 8.10 -0.95
N LEU A 61 2.79 7.42 0.17
CA LEU A 61 3.49 7.90 1.36
C LEU A 61 4.76 7.05 1.58
N PRO A 62 5.94 7.54 1.16
CA PRO A 62 7.21 6.94 1.56
C PRO A 62 7.53 7.26 3.02
N LEU A 63 8.02 6.25 3.74
CA LEU A 63 8.49 6.36 5.12
C LEU A 63 10.02 6.27 5.13
N ALA A 64 10.67 7.41 5.35
CA ALA A 64 12.12 7.57 5.16
C ALA A 64 12.93 6.75 6.18
N ASP A 65 12.40 6.56 7.38
CA ASP A 65 13.11 5.94 8.50
C ASP A 65 12.61 4.51 8.78
N SER A 66 11.89 3.89 7.84
CA SER A 66 11.27 2.57 8.03
C SER A 66 11.63 1.55 6.93
N ALA A 67 11.75 0.29 7.32
CA ALA A 67 11.96 -0.87 6.44
C ALA A 67 10.62 -1.53 6.06
N HIS A 68 10.61 -2.86 5.85
CA HIS A 68 9.42 -3.58 5.36
C HIS A 68 8.26 -3.59 6.37
N GLU A 69 8.54 -3.79 7.65
CA GLU A 69 7.53 -3.92 8.72
C GLU A 69 7.11 -2.56 9.27
N VAL A 70 6.65 -1.67 8.38
CA VAL A 70 6.39 -0.24 8.66
C VAL A 70 5.47 0.03 9.86
N THR A 71 4.56 -0.88 10.20
CA THR A 71 3.63 -0.74 11.33
C THR A 71 4.29 -0.97 12.69
N LEU A 72 5.49 -1.56 12.71
CA LEU A 72 6.28 -1.83 13.91
C LEU A 72 7.54 -0.95 14.00
N ASP A 73 7.80 -0.16 12.96
CA ASP A 73 9.06 0.56 12.78
C ASP A 73 9.00 2.02 13.29
N HIS A 74 10.05 2.78 13.01
CA HIS A 74 10.25 4.15 13.49
C HIS A 74 9.12 5.11 13.10
N ASP A 75 8.57 5.02 11.88
CA ASP A 75 7.51 5.92 11.41
C ASP A 75 6.09 5.49 11.82
N ARG A 76 5.91 4.49 12.71
CA ARG A 76 4.57 3.97 13.07
C ARG A 76 3.58 5.05 13.51
N GLU A 77 4.04 6.08 14.22
CA GLU A 77 3.19 7.17 14.72
C GLU A 77 2.74 8.09 13.58
N ARG A 78 3.63 8.31 12.60
CA ARG A 78 3.28 9.03 11.37
C ARG A 78 2.20 8.27 10.58
N ILE A 79 2.30 6.95 10.49
CA ILE A 79 1.26 6.11 9.85
C ILE A 79 -0.08 6.33 10.56
N MET A 80 -0.11 6.33 11.89
CA MET A 80 -1.36 6.52 12.65
C MET A 80 -2.02 7.86 12.32
N VAL A 81 -1.24 8.95 12.27
CA VAL A 81 -1.75 10.29 11.93
C VAL A 81 -2.27 10.33 10.49
N GLU A 82 -1.48 9.86 9.54
CA GLU A 82 -1.83 9.89 8.10
C GLU A 82 -3.07 9.06 7.78
N VAL A 83 -3.19 7.87 8.38
CA VAL A 83 -4.37 7.03 8.21
C VAL A 83 -5.61 7.65 8.86
N PHE A 84 -5.47 8.23 10.06
CA PHE A 84 -6.57 8.92 10.73
C PHE A 84 -7.08 10.11 9.89
N ASP A 85 -6.16 10.93 9.39
CA ASP A 85 -6.51 12.09 8.56
C ASP A 85 -7.15 11.66 7.25
N PHE A 86 -6.61 10.64 6.58
CA PHE A 86 -7.20 10.08 5.36
C PHE A 86 -8.65 9.63 5.58
N VAL A 87 -8.94 8.85 6.63
CA VAL A 87 -10.31 8.39 6.93
C VAL A 87 -11.23 9.57 7.27
N ARG A 88 -10.72 10.56 8.01
CA ARG A 88 -11.49 11.75 8.39
C ARG A 88 -11.84 12.61 7.17
N GLU A 89 -10.92 12.79 6.23
CA GLU A 89 -11.14 13.49 4.96
C GLU A 89 -12.23 12.81 4.12
N LEU A 90 -12.20 11.48 4.02
CA LEU A 90 -13.22 10.70 3.31
C LEU A 90 -14.59 10.81 3.97
N SER A 91 -14.63 10.78 5.30
CA SER A 91 -15.87 10.89 6.07
C SER A 91 -16.55 12.25 5.86
N ARG A 92 -15.78 13.33 5.76
CA ARG A 92 -16.30 14.68 5.46
C ARG A 92 -16.75 14.82 4.01
N SER A 93 -16.02 14.22 3.08
CA SER A 93 -16.34 14.26 1.64
C SER A 93 -17.61 13.47 1.31
N GLY A 94 -17.84 12.33 1.99
CA GLY A 94 -19.08 11.57 1.88
C GLY A 94 -20.30 12.28 2.46
N ALA A 95 -20.12 13.10 3.50
CA ALA A 95 -21.20 13.89 4.09
C ALA A 95 -21.64 15.10 3.25
N ALA A 96 -20.81 15.56 2.31
CA ALA A 96 -21.12 16.67 1.40
C ALA A 96 -21.81 16.22 0.08
N ALA A 97 -21.84 14.92 -0.18
CA ALA A 97 -22.44 14.32 -1.39
C ALA A 97 -23.78 13.60 -1.13
N GLY A 98 -24.33 13.73 0.10
CA GLY A 98 -25.59 13.12 0.53
C GLY A 98 -26.69 14.15 0.79
#